data_AF-A0A1U6HS19-F1
#
_entry.id   AF-A0A1U6HS19-F1
#
_cell.length_a   1.000
_cell.length_b   1.000
_cell.length_c   1.000
_cell.angle_alpha   90.00
_cell.angle_beta   90.00
_cell.angle_gamma   90.00
#
_symmetry.space_group_name_H-M   'P 1'
#
loop_
_entity.id
_entity.type
_entity.pdbx_description
1 polymer ?
#
loop_
_entity_poly.entity_id
_entity_poly.type
_entity_poly.pdbx_seq_one_letter_code
_entity_poly.pdbx_strand_id
1 'polypeptide(L)'
;MLRPHPRRLRVLAAAAALATVQAASACTSSPAPETTGETPTATAGQGPIAVELNQSRDQYGKPEVQLQLTNTSDAAVTLIQAEVISPFFQEAISWMPAGDDLELPPGQPKSLPAALPAATCEGRPSPDGETAKATVLVTSPGQSRPRQLTFSASDPFGVLRRNNDELCLATAVAAVADIRLGTQLEVAPDARTAVVHLVVAPHPAADRKNPDQAARSLTIRSIGGTPLLAEAPRNPWPANLTLTAGDVPRQFPLHIRPARCDPHAIAEDKVGTVLPLQVTVDARQGAIRVPAGAVLRAQLYDFVTRSCMQG
;
A
#
# COMPACT_ATOMS: atom_id res chain seq x y z
N MET A 1 8.07 -4.18 64.81
CA MET A 1 7.49 -5.19 65.72
C MET A 1 7.26 -6.47 64.94
N LEU A 2 8.12 -7.45 65.23
CA LEU A 2 8.05 -8.83 64.79
C LEU A 2 6.71 -9.48 65.22
N ARG A 3 6.13 -10.33 64.36
CA ARG A 3 6.02 -11.78 64.64
C ARG A 3 5.68 -12.58 63.37
N PRO A 4 6.46 -13.65 63.06
CA PRO A 4 6.21 -14.55 61.94
C PRO A 4 5.41 -15.78 62.38
N HIS A 5 4.82 -16.50 61.42
CA HIS A 5 4.30 -17.86 61.61
C HIS A 5 4.99 -18.86 60.68
N PRO A 6 5.14 -20.13 61.11
CA PRO A 6 6.24 -20.98 60.69
C PRO A 6 5.85 -22.12 59.75
N ARG A 7 6.83 -22.51 58.92
CA ARG A 7 7.24 -23.86 58.49
C ARG A 7 6.16 -24.95 58.32
N ARG A 8 6.23 -25.64 57.16
CA ARG A 8 6.70 -27.04 57.11
C ARG A 8 7.14 -27.46 55.70
N LEU A 9 8.40 -27.90 55.62
CA LEU A 9 9.01 -28.69 54.53
C LEU A 9 8.56 -30.16 54.60
N ARG A 10 8.60 -30.84 53.43
CA ARG A 10 9.06 -32.23 53.13
C ARG A 10 8.78 -32.43 51.62
N VAL A 11 9.74 -32.46 50.69
CA VAL A 11 10.84 -33.42 50.37
C VAL A 11 10.38 -34.87 50.25
N LEU A 12 10.50 -35.42 49.03
CA LEU A 12 10.86 -36.79 48.56
C LEU A 12 10.37 -36.91 47.09
N ALA A 13 11.18 -36.89 46.02
CA ALA A 13 12.24 -37.81 45.54
C ALA A 13 11.75 -39.19 45.05
N ALA A 14 11.81 -39.42 43.73
CA ALA A 14 12.08 -40.69 42.99
C ALA A 14 11.78 -40.43 41.49
N ALA A 15 12.69 -40.40 40.52
CA ALA A 15 13.71 -41.34 40.04
C ALA A 15 13.19 -42.53 39.19
N ALA A 16 13.44 -42.40 37.87
CA ALA A 16 13.82 -43.40 36.86
C ALA A 16 12.83 -44.50 36.38
N ALA A 17 12.66 -44.59 35.04
CA ALA A 17 12.92 -45.83 34.27
C ALA A 17 13.02 -45.55 32.75
N LEU A 18 14.12 -46.03 32.16
CA LEU A 18 14.39 -46.18 30.73
C LEU A 18 13.47 -47.22 30.08
N ALA A 19 13.14 -47.03 28.81
CA ALA A 19 12.83 -48.12 27.89
C ALA A 19 13.44 -47.84 26.51
N THR A 20 14.59 -48.45 26.26
CA THR A 20 15.24 -48.61 24.95
C THR A 20 14.58 -49.75 24.19
N VAL A 21 14.18 -49.52 22.93
CA VAL A 21 13.89 -50.59 21.97
C VAL A 21 14.87 -50.42 20.80
N GLN A 22 15.82 -51.36 20.71
CA GLN A 22 16.63 -51.62 19.53
C GLN A 22 15.87 -52.60 18.63
N ALA A 23 15.74 -52.24 17.35
CA ALA A 23 15.48 -53.21 16.29
C ALA A 23 16.65 -53.10 15.30
N ALA A 24 17.42 -54.18 15.22
CA ALA A 24 18.42 -54.39 14.18
C ALA A 24 17.73 -54.99 12.96
N SER A 25 18.08 -54.53 11.75
CA SER A 25 18.59 -55.39 10.66
C SER A 25 18.64 -54.71 9.30
N ALA A 26 19.69 -55.10 8.57
CA ALA A 26 19.85 -55.14 7.12
C ALA A 26 20.24 -53.85 6.37
N CYS A 27 21.56 -53.69 6.20
CA CYS A 27 22.17 -53.00 5.08
C CYS A 27 21.69 -53.61 3.77
N THR A 28 21.03 -52.82 2.93
CA THR A 28 20.91 -53.11 1.50
C THR A 28 21.36 -51.87 0.75
N SER A 29 22.52 -51.97 0.11
CA SER A 29 23.08 -50.97 -0.78
C SER A 29 22.20 -50.83 -2.01
N SER A 30 21.36 -49.79 -2.05
CA SER A 30 20.66 -49.38 -3.26
C SER A 30 21.56 -48.51 -4.14
N PRO A 31 21.48 -48.67 -5.48
CA PRO A 31 22.32 -47.96 -6.43
C PRO A 31 21.99 -46.46 -6.47
N ALA A 32 23.01 -45.67 -6.77
CA ALA A 32 22.89 -44.25 -7.07
C ALA A 32 21.82 -44.03 -8.16
N PRO A 33 20.90 -43.06 -8.01
CA PRO A 33 20.09 -42.62 -9.12
C PRO A 33 21.02 -41.98 -10.14
N GLU A 34 21.05 -42.55 -11.34
CA GLU A 34 21.66 -41.95 -12.51
C GLU A 34 21.11 -40.55 -12.71
N THR A 35 22.06 -39.68 -12.99
CA THR A 35 21.93 -38.30 -13.41
C THR A 35 21.07 -38.19 -14.67
N THR A 36 19.74 -38.17 -14.54
CA THR A 36 18.90 -37.53 -15.56
C THR A 36 18.87 -36.05 -15.22
N GLY A 37 19.73 -35.30 -15.89
CA GLY A 37 19.69 -33.84 -15.91
C GLY A 37 18.35 -33.39 -16.49
N GLU A 38 17.39 -33.14 -15.61
CA GLU A 38 16.35 -32.16 -15.87
C GLU A 38 16.97 -30.79 -15.60
N THR A 39 17.42 -30.17 -16.69
CA THR A 39 17.65 -28.73 -16.75
C THR A 39 16.45 -28.03 -16.11
N PRO A 40 16.63 -27.10 -15.14
CA PRO A 40 15.52 -26.31 -14.64
C PRO A 40 14.86 -25.63 -15.83
N THR A 41 13.58 -25.89 -16.03
CA THR A 41 12.77 -25.20 -17.03
C THR A 41 12.89 -23.71 -16.71
N ALA A 42 13.50 -22.94 -17.63
CA ALA A 42 13.73 -21.52 -17.47
C ALA A 42 12.39 -20.78 -17.44
N THR A 43 11.86 -20.60 -16.23
CA THR A 43 10.70 -19.77 -15.91
C THR A 43 10.96 -18.32 -16.34
N ALA A 44 9.95 -17.65 -16.88
CA ALA A 44 10.02 -16.29 -17.41
C ALA A 44 10.79 -15.33 -16.46
N GLY A 45 11.95 -14.85 -16.95
CA GLY A 45 12.97 -14.15 -16.15
C GLY A 45 14.40 -14.34 -16.71
N GLN A 46 14.55 -14.52 -18.03
CA GLN A 46 15.80 -14.96 -18.67
C GLN A 46 16.81 -13.82 -18.89
N GLY A 47 17.09 -13.08 -17.81
CA GLY A 47 18.08 -12.02 -17.77
C GLY A 47 18.98 -12.15 -16.55
N PRO A 48 20.19 -11.55 -16.55
CA PRO A 48 21.02 -11.45 -15.35
C PRO A 48 20.37 -10.60 -14.24
N ILE A 49 19.20 -10.00 -14.48
CA ILE A 49 18.43 -9.22 -13.52
C ILE A 49 16.97 -9.62 -13.64
N ALA A 50 16.39 -10.09 -12.54
CA ALA A 50 14.94 -10.25 -12.40
C ALA A 50 14.30 -8.96 -11.88
N VAL A 51 13.17 -8.58 -12.45
CA VAL A 51 12.40 -7.39 -12.07
C VAL A 51 10.99 -7.80 -11.65
N GLU A 52 10.61 -7.42 -10.43
CA GLU A 52 9.28 -7.64 -9.88
C GLU A 52 8.66 -6.32 -9.42
N LEU A 53 7.36 -6.17 -9.64
CA LEU A 53 6.56 -5.06 -9.14
C LEU A 53 6.01 -5.41 -7.77
N ASN A 54 6.27 -4.54 -6.82
CA ASN A 54 5.75 -4.62 -5.46
C ASN A 54 5.23 -3.26 -5.02
N GLN A 55 4.55 -3.21 -3.88
CA GLN A 55 4.16 -1.97 -3.22
C GLN A 55 4.04 -2.26 -1.73
N SER A 56 4.83 -1.56 -0.92
CA SER A 56 4.73 -1.73 0.54
C SER A 56 3.41 -1.15 1.03
N ARG A 57 2.97 -1.61 2.21
CA ARG A 57 1.77 -1.08 2.87
C ARG A 57 1.85 0.43 3.13
N ASP A 58 3.06 0.97 3.30
CA ASP A 58 3.29 2.39 3.54
C ASP A 58 3.14 3.25 2.27
N GLN A 59 3.08 2.60 1.10
CA GLN A 59 2.83 3.23 -0.20
C GLN A 59 1.38 3.11 -0.65
N TYR A 60 0.52 2.38 0.07
CA TYR A 60 -0.89 2.27 -0.31
C TYR A 60 -1.56 3.65 -0.31
N GLY A 61 -2.21 3.97 -1.42
CA GLY A 61 -2.84 5.27 -1.63
C GLY A 61 -1.89 6.39 -2.05
N LYS A 62 -0.62 6.08 -2.32
CA LYS A 62 0.31 6.97 -3.01
C LYS A 62 0.46 6.51 -4.45
N PRO A 63 0.65 7.43 -5.41
CA PRO A 63 0.94 7.08 -6.80
C PRO A 63 2.40 6.60 -6.93
N GLU A 64 2.75 5.49 -6.29
CA GLU A 64 4.12 4.99 -6.20
C GLU A 64 4.16 3.47 -6.01
N VAL A 65 5.16 2.81 -6.60
CA VAL A 65 5.42 1.36 -6.49
C VAL A 65 6.88 1.11 -6.11
N GLN A 66 7.23 -0.16 -5.93
CA GLN A 66 8.62 -0.62 -5.79
C GLN A 66 8.98 -1.51 -6.96
N LEU A 67 10.11 -1.20 -7.59
CA LEU A 67 10.79 -2.12 -8.49
C LEU A 67 11.74 -2.96 -7.63
N GLN A 68 11.43 -4.25 -7.48
CA GLN A 68 12.29 -5.22 -6.81
C GLN A 68 13.25 -5.82 -7.84
N LEU A 69 14.51 -5.41 -7.80
CA LEU A 69 15.54 -5.86 -8.72
C LEU A 69 16.45 -6.87 -8.02
N THR A 70 16.55 -8.07 -8.60
CA THR A 70 17.46 -9.12 -8.12
C THR A 70 18.47 -9.45 -9.21
N ASN A 71 19.76 -9.24 -8.93
CA ASN A 71 20.83 -9.71 -9.80
C ASN A 71 20.94 -11.23 -9.68
N THR A 72 20.68 -11.94 -10.77
CA THR A 72 20.69 -13.42 -10.85
C THR A 72 22.03 -13.97 -11.35
N SER A 73 22.98 -13.09 -11.67
CA SER A 73 24.36 -13.48 -11.99
C SER A 73 25.21 -13.67 -10.72
N ASP A 74 26.45 -14.10 -10.91
CA ASP A 74 27.43 -14.38 -9.87
C ASP A 74 28.34 -13.17 -9.52
N ALA A 75 28.24 -12.08 -10.27
CA ALA A 75 29.04 -10.87 -10.09
C ALA A 75 28.17 -9.65 -9.81
N ALA A 76 28.62 -8.76 -8.93
CA ALA A 76 27.92 -7.50 -8.67
C ALA A 76 27.83 -6.64 -9.95
N VAL A 77 26.70 -5.99 -10.17
CA VAL A 77 26.49 -5.06 -11.29
C VAL A 77 26.04 -3.71 -10.78
N THR A 78 26.48 -2.64 -11.44
CA THR A 78 26.03 -1.29 -11.11
C THR A 78 24.78 -0.96 -11.92
N LEU A 79 23.68 -0.63 -11.24
CA LEU A 79 22.45 -0.14 -11.83
C LEU A 79 22.49 1.37 -12.00
N ILE A 80 22.23 1.81 -13.23
CA ILE A 80 22.17 3.23 -13.60
C ILE A 80 20.72 3.70 -13.70
N GLN A 81 19.85 2.85 -14.24
CA GLN A 81 18.45 3.18 -14.45
C GLN A 81 17.61 1.91 -14.54
N ALA A 82 16.36 1.99 -14.10
CA ALA A 82 15.36 0.95 -14.33
C ALA A 82 14.06 1.60 -14.78
N GLU A 83 13.41 1.01 -15.78
CA GLU A 83 12.13 1.45 -16.32
C GLU A 83 11.20 0.28 -16.49
N VAL A 84 9.92 0.48 -16.22
CA VAL A 84 8.86 -0.50 -16.50
C VAL A 84 7.78 0.16 -17.35
N ILE A 85 7.48 -0.44 -18.50
CA ILE A 85 6.39 -0.04 -19.39
C ILE A 85 5.24 -1.02 -19.25
N SER A 86 4.02 -0.51 -19.13
CA SER A 86 2.79 -1.27 -19.01
C SER A 86 1.65 -0.49 -19.67
N PRO A 87 0.66 -1.15 -20.32
CA PRO A 87 -0.46 -0.42 -20.92
C PRO A 87 -1.37 0.27 -19.89
N PHE A 88 -1.22 -0.06 -18.60
CA PHE A 88 -1.96 0.57 -17.51
C PHE A 88 -1.58 2.05 -17.29
N PHE A 89 -0.45 2.51 -17.84
CA PHE A 89 0.03 3.87 -17.62
C PHE A 89 0.48 4.52 -18.93
N GLN A 90 0.38 5.84 -18.99
CA GLN A 90 0.66 6.62 -20.20
C GLN A 90 2.15 6.73 -20.51
N GLU A 91 2.99 6.57 -19.49
CA GLU A 91 4.46 6.68 -19.58
C GLU A 91 5.13 5.52 -18.82
N ALA A 92 6.45 5.42 -18.93
CA ALA A 92 7.24 4.45 -18.19
C ALA A 92 7.29 4.79 -16.69
N ILE A 93 7.22 3.76 -15.85
CA ILE A 93 7.53 3.83 -14.43
C ILE A 93 9.05 3.80 -14.30
N SER A 94 9.66 4.96 -14.08
CA SER A 94 11.12 5.09 -14.11
C SER A 94 11.71 5.29 -12.72
N TRP A 95 12.85 4.66 -12.48
CA TRP A 95 13.71 4.87 -11.34
C TRP A 95 15.12 5.27 -11.81
N MET A 96 15.68 6.28 -11.15
CA MET A 96 17.07 6.72 -11.28
C MET A 96 17.66 6.98 -9.89
N PRO A 97 18.95 6.70 -9.67
CA PRO A 97 19.61 7.01 -8.40
C PRO A 97 19.67 8.52 -8.18
N ALA A 98 19.43 8.95 -6.94
CA ALA A 98 19.47 10.37 -6.55
C ALA A 98 20.88 10.85 -6.15
N GLY A 99 21.90 10.03 -6.33
CA GLY A 99 23.26 10.27 -5.86
C GLY A 99 24.22 9.21 -6.40
N ASP A 100 24.89 8.49 -5.51
CA ASP A 100 25.87 7.46 -5.87
C ASP A 100 25.27 6.32 -6.71
N ASP A 101 26.18 5.67 -7.45
CA ASP A 101 25.91 4.44 -8.18
C ASP A 101 25.26 3.38 -7.27
N LEU A 102 24.19 2.73 -7.76
CA LEU A 102 23.55 1.66 -7.02
C LEU A 102 24.13 0.30 -7.42
N GLU A 103 24.82 -0.38 -6.52
CA GLU A 103 25.24 -1.76 -6.74
C GLU A 103 24.09 -2.75 -6.47
N LEU A 104 23.94 -3.74 -7.38
CA LEU A 104 23.12 -4.93 -7.22
C LEU A 104 24.02 -6.14 -6.95
N PRO A 105 24.20 -6.56 -5.68
CA PRO A 105 24.93 -7.78 -5.36
C PRO A 105 24.21 -9.04 -5.86
N PRO A 106 24.94 -10.13 -6.16
CA PRO A 106 24.35 -11.43 -6.50
C PRO A 106 23.29 -11.89 -5.49
N GLY A 107 22.12 -12.26 -6.00
CA GLY A 107 21.03 -12.87 -5.22
C GLY A 107 20.35 -11.97 -4.19
N GLN A 108 20.76 -10.71 -4.02
CA GLN A 108 20.18 -9.80 -3.04
C GLN A 108 19.21 -8.82 -3.72
N PRO A 109 17.89 -8.92 -3.46
CA PRO A 109 16.93 -7.98 -4.01
C PRO A 109 17.15 -6.56 -3.46
N LYS A 110 17.04 -5.56 -4.33
CA LYS A 110 16.94 -4.14 -3.96
C LYS A 110 15.55 -3.63 -4.29
N SER A 111 14.93 -2.94 -3.33
CA SER A 111 13.61 -2.32 -3.48
C SER A 111 13.76 -0.86 -3.86
N LEU A 112 13.35 -0.50 -5.08
CA LEU A 112 13.56 0.83 -5.64
C LEU A 112 12.22 1.56 -5.76
N PRO A 113 12.00 2.66 -5.02
CA PRO A 113 10.75 3.41 -5.09
C PRO A 113 10.61 4.12 -6.44
N ALA A 114 9.51 3.93 -7.14
CA ALA A 114 9.26 4.58 -8.42
C ALA A 114 7.85 5.20 -8.46
N ALA A 115 7.78 6.46 -8.87
CA ALA A 115 6.50 7.15 -9.03
C ALA A 115 5.69 6.54 -10.17
N LEU A 116 4.39 6.43 -9.98
CA LEU A 116 3.46 6.02 -11.03
C LEU A 116 3.12 7.23 -11.91
N PRO A 117 3.25 7.11 -13.25
CA PRO A 117 2.77 8.13 -14.16
C PRO A 117 1.24 8.15 -14.23
N ALA A 118 0.69 9.04 -15.06
CA ALA A 118 -0.75 9.09 -15.28
C ALA A 118 -1.28 7.75 -15.78
N ALA A 119 -2.42 7.33 -15.23
CA ALA A 119 -3.07 6.08 -15.60
C ALA A 119 -3.76 6.19 -16.97
N THR A 120 -3.76 5.09 -17.72
CA THR A 120 -4.57 4.93 -18.92
C THR A 120 -5.96 4.46 -18.51
N CYS A 121 -6.95 5.37 -18.56
CA CYS A 121 -8.29 5.12 -18.02
C CYS A 121 -9.34 4.73 -19.07
N GLU A 122 -9.04 4.94 -20.35
CA GLU A 122 -9.89 4.56 -21.48
C GLU A 122 -9.35 3.30 -22.14
N GLY A 123 -10.25 2.40 -22.53
CA GLY A 123 -9.88 1.12 -23.13
C GLY A 123 -9.27 0.16 -22.11
N ARG A 124 -10.00 -0.89 -21.73
CA ARG A 124 -9.44 -1.94 -20.87
C ARG A 124 -8.36 -2.68 -21.67
N PRO A 125 -7.12 -2.81 -21.15
CA PRO A 125 -6.12 -3.64 -21.81
C PRO A 125 -6.64 -5.09 -21.93
N SER A 126 -6.40 -5.71 -23.09
CA SER A 126 -6.61 -7.16 -23.25
C SER A 126 -5.80 -7.92 -22.18
N PRO A 127 -6.23 -9.10 -21.70
CA PRO A 127 -5.42 -9.95 -20.80
C PRO A 127 -3.99 -10.17 -21.30
N ASP A 128 -3.78 -10.30 -22.62
CA ASP A 128 -2.46 -10.47 -23.23
C ASP A 128 -1.62 -9.17 -23.21
N GLY A 129 -2.27 -8.02 -23.05
CA GLY A 129 -1.63 -6.71 -22.87
C GLY A 129 -1.11 -6.49 -21.45
N GLU A 130 -1.52 -7.28 -20.46
CA GLU A 130 -1.15 -7.03 -19.05
C GLU A 130 0.34 -7.21 -18.75
N THR A 131 1.12 -7.82 -19.65
CA THR A 131 2.54 -8.10 -19.40
C THR A 131 3.37 -6.82 -19.43
N ALA A 132 3.87 -6.42 -18.26
CA ALA A 132 4.80 -5.31 -18.13
C ALA A 132 6.20 -5.69 -18.66
N LYS A 133 6.87 -4.75 -19.32
CA LYS A 133 8.25 -4.90 -19.82
C LYS A 133 9.18 -4.02 -19.02
N ALA A 134 10.25 -4.60 -18.49
CA ALA A 134 11.31 -3.87 -17.81
C ALA A 134 12.49 -3.61 -18.76
N THR A 135 13.08 -2.43 -18.67
CA THR A 135 14.36 -2.09 -19.26
C THR A 135 15.28 -1.61 -18.14
N VAL A 136 16.48 -2.18 -18.05
CA VAL A 136 17.49 -1.77 -17.07
C VAL A 136 18.79 -1.39 -17.78
N LEU A 137 19.42 -0.33 -17.30
CA LEU A 137 20.73 0.12 -17.77
C LEU A 137 21.77 -0.21 -16.70
N VAL A 138 22.75 -1.05 -17.02
CA VAL A 138 23.73 -1.53 -16.05
C VAL A 138 25.16 -1.52 -16.57
N THR A 139 26.12 -1.43 -15.65
CA THR A 139 27.54 -1.62 -15.93
C THR A 139 28.04 -2.86 -15.19
N SER A 140 28.61 -3.80 -15.93
CA SER A 140 29.23 -5.00 -15.34
C SER A 140 30.69 -4.73 -14.94
N PRO A 141 31.28 -5.54 -14.03
CA PRO A 141 32.68 -5.39 -13.63
C PRO A 141 33.63 -5.41 -14.83
N GLY A 142 34.60 -4.49 -14.83
CA GLY A 142 35.59 -4.36 -15.91
C GLY A 142 35.06 -3.77 -17.22
N GLN A 143 33.78 -3.39 -17.29
CA GLN A 143 33.23 -2.68 -18.44
C GLN A 143 33.10 -1.19 -18.16
N SER A 144 33.47 -0.36 -19.13
CA SER A 144 33.38 1.10 -19.04
C SER A 144 32.10 1.66 -19.67
N ARG A 145 31.35 0.85 -20.41
CA ARG A 145 30.11 1.27 -21.10
C ARG A 145 28.90 0.57 -20.51
N PRO A 146 27.84 1.31 -20.16
CA PRO A 146 26.57 0.74 -19.78
C PRO A 146 25.96 -0.13 -20.88
N ARG A 147 25.26 -1.20 -20.48
CA ARG A 147 24.47 -2.06 -21.35
C ARG A 147 23.01 -1.97 -20.96
N GLN A 148 22.16 -1.80 -21.95
CA GLN A 148 20.72 -1.87 -21.79
C GLN A 148 20.26 -3.33 -21.91
N LEU A 149 19.43 -3.76 -20.97
CA LEU A 149 18.84 -5.08 -20.96
C LEU A 149 17.31 -4.97 -20.83
N THR A 150 16.57 -5.83 -21.51
CA THR A 150 15.10 -5.78 -21.53
C THR A 150 14.51 -7.15 -21.22
N PHE A 151 13.53 -7.18 -20.32
CA PHE A 151 12.91 -8.40 -19.80
C PHE A 151 11.40 -8.19 -19.56
N SER A 152 10.68 -9.26 -19.23
CA SER A 152 9.36 -9.14 -18.61
C SER A 152 9.49 -8.76 -17.14
N ALA A 153 8.64 -7.86 -16.67
CA ALA A 153 8.51 -7.53 -15.26
C ALA A 153 7.35 -8.32 -14.67
N SER A 154 7.60 -9.05 -13.57
CA SER A 154 6.54 -9.82 -12.91
C SER A 154 5.70 -8.90 -12.01
N ASP A 155 4.39 -9.12 -11.96
CA ASP A 155 3.47 -8.43 -11.05
C ASP A 155 2.61 -9.44 -10.27
N PRO A 156 3.23 -10.24 -9.37
CA PRO A 156 2.54 -11.35 -8.72
C PRO A 156 1.39 -10.90 -7.79
N PHE A 157 1.38 -9.63 -7.39
CA PHE A 157 0.37 -9.06 -6.49
C PHE A 157 -0.65 -8.15 -7.21
N GLY A 158 -0.61 -8.08 -8.54
CA GLY A 158 -1.52 -7.23 -9.33
C GLY A 158 -1.44 -5.75 -8.98
N VAL A 159 -0.24 -5.27 -8.62
CA VAL A 159 0.06 -3.90 -8.22
C VAL A 159 -0.30 -2.91 -9.31
N LEU A 160 0.04 -3.20 -10.57
CA LEU A 160 -0.16 -2.26 -11.68
C LEU A 160 -1.65 -2.02 -11.94
N ARG A 161 -2.43 -3.11 -12.05
CA ARG A 161 -3.88 -3.04 -12.26
C ARG A 161 -4.58 -2.34 -11.09
N ARG A 162 -4.25 -2.71 -9.85
CA ARG A 162 -4.83 -2.09 -8.65
C ARG A 162 -4.59 -0.58 -8.63
N ASN A 163 -3.35 -0.15 -8.87
CA ASN A 163 -3.03 1.28 -8.86
C ASN A 163 -3.66 2.03 -10.05
N ASN A 164 -3.75 1.42 -11.23
CA ASN A 164 -4.50 1.98 -12.36
C ASN A 164 -5.97 2.21 -12.00
N ASP A 165 -6.64 1.20 -11.40
CA ASP A 165 -8.03 1.32 -10.97
C ASP A 165 -8.21 2.45 -9.95
N GLU A 166 -7.32 2.55 -8.95
CA GLU A 166 -7.34 3.61 -7.94
C GLU A 166 -7.13 5.01 -8.56
N LEU A 167 -6.15 5.17 -9.45
CA LEU A 167 -5.85 6.45 -10.10
C LEU A 167 -6.97 6.88 -11.05
N CYS A 168 -7.52 5.95 -11.82
CA CYS A 168 -8.62 6.27 -12.72
C CYS A 168 -9.91 6.58 -11.98
N LEU A 169 -10.16 5.95 -10.82
CA LEU A 169 -11.25 6.35 -9.93
C LEU A 169 -11.02 7.77 -9.40
N ALA A 170 -9.80 8.08 -8.93
CA ALA A 170 -9.47 9.40 -8.43
C ALA A 170 -9.64 10.49 -9.51
N THR A 171 -9.20 10.24 -10.75
CA THR A 171 -9.41 11.14 -11.90
C THR A 171 -10.90 11.34 -12.19
N ALA A 172 -11.69 10.25 -12.19
CA ALA A 172 -13.14 10.34 -12.44
C ALA A 172 -13.87 11.13 -11.34
N VAL A 173 -13.47 10.99 -10.08
CA VAL A 173 -13.98 11.78 -8.95
C VAL A 173 -13.59 13.26 -9.09
N ALA A 174 -12.31 13.52 -9.35
CA ALA A 174 -11.76 14.87 -9.51
C ALA A 174 -12.38 15.61 -10.70
N ALA A 175 -12.89 14.90 -11.71
CA ALA A 175 -13.67 15.52 -12.78
C ALA A 175 -15.05 16.05 -12.32
N VAL A 176 -15.57 15.60 -11.17
CA VAL A 176 -16.89 16.00 -10.65
C VAL A 176 -16.77 17.07 -9.56
N ALA A 177 -15.85 16.90 -8.60
CA ALA A 177 -15.75 17.78 -7.43
C ALA A 177 -14.37 17.74 -6.78
N ASP A 178 -13.99 18.86 -6.17
CA ASP A 178 -12.94 18.89 -5.16
C ASP A 178 -13.48 18.36 -3.83
N ILE A 179 -12.82 17.35 -3.27
CA ILE A 179 -13.17 16.75 -1.97
C ILE A 179 -11.96 16.84 -1.05
N ARG A 180 -12.13 17.49 0.10
CA ARG A 180 -11.06 17.69 1.09
C ARG A 180 -11.59 17.75 2.51
N LEU A 181 -10.71 17.59 3.48
CA LEU A 181 -11.03 17.94 4.87
C LEU A 181 -10.79 19.43 5.11
N GLY A 182 -11.63 20.04 5.94
CA GLY A 182 -11.41 21.38 6.47
C GLY A 182 -10.13 21.46 7.31
N THR A 183 -9.62 22.66 7.55
CA THR A 183 -8.39 22.85 8.33
C THR A 183 -8.62 22.97 9.84
N GLN A 184 -9.89 23.11 10.26
CA GLN A 184 -10.28 23.32 11.64
C GLN A 184 -10.82 22.03 12.26
N LEU A 185 -10.45 21.81 13.51
CA LEU A 185 -10.98 20.77 14.37
C LEU A 185 -11.74 21.40 15.54
N GLU A 186 -13.02 21.08 15.66
CA GLU A 186 -13.86 21.55 16.78
C GLU A 186 -13.92 20.48 17.86
N VAL A 187 -13.11 20.62 18.91
CA VAL A 187 -13.05 19.64 20.01
C VAL A 187 -14.18 19.92 20.99
N ALA A 188 -14.95 18.89 21.36
CA ALA A 188 -16.02 19.01 22.34
C ALA A 188 -15.47 19.38 23.74
N PRO A 189 -16.28 20.02 24.61
CA PRO A 189 -15.82 20.41 25.95
C PRO A 189 -15.29 19.26 26.81
N ASP A 190 -15.79 18.04 26.59
CA ASP A 190 -15.34 16.84 27.31
C ASP A 190 -14.04 16.23 26.74
N ALA A 191 -13.50 16.82 25.66
CA ALA A 191 -12.34 16.34 24.92
C ALA A 191 -12.40 14.87 24.47
N ARG A 192 -13.59 14.24 24.44
CA ARG A 192 -13.78 12.85 24.01
C ARG A 192 -14.19 12.72 22.55
N THR A 193 -14.77 13.79 22.01
CA THR A 193 -15.17 13.86 20.61
C THR A 193 -14.69 15.17 19.97
N ALA A 194 -14.61 15.17 18.65
CA ALA A 194 -14.34 16.37 17.88
C ALA A 194 -15.14 16.35 16.57
N VAL A 195 -15.19 17.49 15.87
CA VAL A 195 -15.79 17.60 14.54
C VAL A 195 -14.73 18.02 13.54
N VAL A 196 -14.59 17.24 12.47
CA VAL A 196 -13.87 17.62 11.25
C VAL A 196 -14.87 17.78 10.12
N HIS A 197 -14.72 18.79 9.28
CA HIS A 197 -15.63 19.01 8.16
C HIS A 197 -15.10 18.38 6.88
N LEU A 198 -15.92 17.54 6.23
CA LEU A 198 -15.69 17.15 4.84
C LEU A 198 -16.24 18.25 3.94
N VAL A 199 -15.35 18.92 3.21
CA VAL A 199 -15.69 19.98 2.26
C VAL A 199 -15.76 19.37 0.86
N VAL A 200 -16.91 19.56 0.21
CA VAL A 200 -17.17 19.10 -1.16
C VAL A 200 -17.53 20.30 -2.00
N ALA A 201 -16.75 20.57 -3.04
CA ALA A 201 -16.98 21.66 -3.99
C ALA A 201 -17.12 21.07 -5.41
N PRO A 202 -18.36 20.80 -5.86
CA PRO A 202 -18.64 20.37 -7.22
C PRO A 202 -18.15 21.39 -8.24
N HIS A 203 -17.55 20.90 -9.33
CA HIS A 203 -17.13 21.77 -10.43
C HIS A 203 -18.34 22.32 -11.20
N PRO A 204 -18.19 23.45 -11.90
CA PRO A 204 -19.26 23.96 -12.76
C PRO A 204 -19.74 22.90 -13.75
N ALA A 205 -21.05 22.88 -14.03
CA ALA A 205 -21.58 22.04 -15.10
C ALA A 205 -20.95 22.42 -16.44
N ALA A 206 -20.65 21.42 -17.27
CA ALA A 206 -20.22 21.65 -18.65
C ALA A 206 -21.25 22.49 -19.42
N ASP A 207 -20.79 23.26 -20.42
CA ASP A 207 -21.68 24.04 -21.28
C ASP A 207 -22.68 23.08 -21.97
N ARG A 208 -23.97 23.31 -21.72
CA ARG A 208 -25.09 22.51 -22.25
C ARG A 208 -25.16 22.48 -23.78
N LYS A 209 -24.34 23.27 -24.47
CA LYS A 209 -24.19 23.23 -25.94
C LYS A 209 -23.53 21.95 -26.45
N ASN A 210 -22.88 21.16 -25.58
CA ASN A 210 -22.39 19.83 -25.95
C ASN A 210 -23.19 18.72 -25.24
N PRO A 211 -24.19 18.09 -25.91
CA PRO A 211 -25.05 17.07 -25.31
C PRO A 211 -24.30 15.80 -24.89
N ASP A 212 -23.08 15.57 -25.40
CA ASP A 212 -22.23 14.45 -25.00
C ASP A 212 -21.54 14.64 -23.64
N GLN A 213 -21.69 15.82 -23.02
CA GLN A 213 -21.20 16.15 -21.67
C GLN A 213 -22.37 16.32 -20.68
N ALA A 214 -23.25 15.32 -20.59
CA ALA A 214 -24.25 15.27 -19.53
C ALA A 214 -23.59 15.48 -18.15
N ALA A 215 -24.30 16.15 -17.24
CA ALA A 215 -23.77 16.47 -15.91
C ALA A 215 -23.36 15.19 -15.19
N ARG A 216 -22.04 15.00 -15.02
CA ARG A 216 -21.46 13.83 -14.36
C ARG A 216 -21.86 13.85 -12.89
N SER A 217 -22.23 12.69 -12.37
CA SER A 217 -22.65 12.51 -10.98
C SER A 217 -21.71 11.56 -10.25
N LEU A 218 -21.46 11.89 -8.98
CA LEU A 218 -20.64 11.13 -8.04
C LEU A 218 -21.50 10.84 -6.81
N THR A 219 -21.49 9.58 -6.35
CA THR A 219 -22.08 9.21 -5.07
C THR A 219 -20.99 8.83 -4.07
N ILE A 220 -20.92 9.52 -2.94
CA ILE A 220 -20.16 9.06 -1.75
C ILE A 220 -21.08 8.12 -0.98
N ARG A 221 -20.85 6.82 -1.13
CA ARG A 221 -21.65 5.77 -0.50
C ARG A 221 -21.47 5.74 1.01
N SER A 222 -20.23 5.83 1.48
CA SER A 222 -19.91 5.82 2.90
C SER A 222 -18.56 6.44 3.17
N ILE A 223 -18.38 6.94 4.40
CA ILE A 223 -17.12 7.43 4.94
C ILE A 223 -16.61 6.37 5.93
N GLY A 224 -15.37 5.93 5.79
CA GLY A 224 -14.78 4.88 6.62
C GLY A 224 -13.85 5.43 7.70
N GLY A 225 -13.81 4.73 8.85
CA GLY A 225 -12.86 5.04 9.92
C GLY A 225 -11.43 4.66 9.55
N THR A 226 -10.50 5.04 10.41
CA THR A 226 -9.07 4.73 10.30
C THR A 226 -8.58 4.07 11.58
N PRO A 227 -7.34 3.56 11.63
CA PRO A 227 -6.76 3.07 12.87
C PRO A 227 -6.71 4.12 13.99
N LEU A 228 -6.76 5.41 13.67
CA LEU A 228 -6.68 6.50 14.64
C LEU A 228 -8.06 7.11 14.94
N LEU A 229 -8.94 7.19 13.94
CA LEU A 229 -10.20 7.93 14.01
C LEU A 229 -11.40 7.01 13.73
N ALA A 230 -12.38 7.04 14.63
CA ALA A 230 -13.65 6.36 14.45
C ALA A 230 -14.81 7.34 14.51
N GLU A 231 -15.92 6.96 13.90
CA GLU A 231 -17.20 7.64 14.00
C GLU A 231 -17.68 7.71 15.46
N ALA A 232 -18.21 8.86 15.85
CA ALA A 232 -18.87 9.04 17.14
C ALA A 232 -20.27 8.37 17.11
N PRO A 233 -20.58 7.41 18.02
CA PRO A 233 -21.79 6.59 17.92
C PRO A 233 -23.13 7.35 17.93
N ARG A 234 -23.14 8.57 18.52
CA ARG A 234 -24.35 9.40 18.63
C ARG A 234 -24.60 10.30 17.42
N ASN A 235 -23.60 10.45 16.55
CA ASN A 235 -23.63 11.35 15.40
C ASN A 235 -23.00 10.63 14.20
N PRO A 236 -23.73 9.68 13.58
CA PRO A 236 -23.20 8.93 12.46
C PRO A 236 -22.86 9.86 11.30
N TRP A 237 -21.81 9.51 10.57
CA TRP A 237 -21.37 10.21 9.38
C TRP A 237 -22.40 10.06 8.26
N PRO A 238 -22.51 11.06 7.38
CA PRO A 238 -23.41 10.98 6.25
C PRO A 238 -23.01 9.85 5.30
N ALA A 239 -24.01 9.24 4.68
CA ALA A 239 -23.88 8.17 3.71
C ALA A 239 -24.77 8.45 2.49
N ASN A 240 -24.44 7.83 1.36
CA ASN A 240 -25.17 7.97 0.09
C ASN A 240 -25.37 9.43 -0.35
N LEU A 241 -24.31 10.23 -0.24
CA LEU A 241 -24.31 11.63 -0.70
C LEU A 241 -24.14 11.68 -2.22
N THR A 242 -25.17 12.11 -2.94
CA THR A 242 -25.09 12.36 -4.38
C THR A 242 -24.67 13.80 -4.66
N LEU A 243 -23.69 13.93 -5.54
CA LEU A 243 -23.09 15.17 -6.00
C LEU A 243 -23.25 15.22 -7.51
N THR A 244 -23.68 16.37 -8.02
CA THR A 244 -23.78 16.62 -9.47
C THR A 244 -22.92 17.82 -9.82
N ALA A 245 -22.22 17.79 -10.95
CA ALA A 245 -21.54 18.98 -11.46
C ALA A 245 -22.53 20.16 -11.56
N GLY A 246 -22.13 21.33 -11.06
CA GLY A 246 -22.96 22.53 -10.95
C GLY A 246 -23.69 22.70 -9.61
N ASP A 247 -23.66 21.69 -8.73
CA ASP A 247 -24.16 21.84 -7.36
C ASP A 247 -23.36 22.91 -6.58
N VAL A 248 -24.00 23.51 -5.57
CA VAL A 248 -23.31 24.43 -4.66
C VAL A 248 -22.33 23.68 -3.73
N PRO A 249 -21.18 24.29 -3.36
CA PRO A 249 -20.30 23.72 -2.36
C PRO A 249 -21.00 23.46 -1.03
N ARG A 250 -20.66 22.33 -0.40
CA ARG A 250 -21.25 21.86 0.87
C ARG A 250 -20.17 21.44 1.85
N GLN A 251 -20.48 21.52 3.13
CA GLN A 251 -19.66 20.99 4.21
C GLN A 251 -20.48 20.01 5.03
N PHE A 252 -19.87 18.88 5.36
CA PHE A 252 -20.50 17.84 6.15
C PHE A 252 -19.72 17.64 7.46
N PRO A 253 -20.34 17.85 8.63
CA PRO A 253 -19.67 17.61 9.90
C PRO A 253 -19.47 16.10 10.11
N LEU A 254 -18.23 15.69 10.34
CA LEU A 254 -17.86 14.33 10.70
C LEU A 254 -17.49 14.33 12.18
N HIS A 255 -18.37 13.80 13.02
CA HIS A 255 -18.10 13.65 14.45
C HIS A 255 -17.18 12.46 14.68
N ILE A 256 -16.02 12.71 15.26
CA ILE A 256 -14.96 11.73 15.44
C ILE A 256 -14.66 11.48 16.92
N ARG A 257 -14.06 10.32 17.18
CA ARG A 257 -13.41 9.94 18.44
C ARG A 257 -12.13 9.15 18.13
N PRO A 258 -11.22 8.97 19.10
CA PRO A 258 -10.17 7.97 18.95
C PRO A 258 -10.77 6.59 18.67
N ALA A 259 -10.24 5.91 17.65
CA ALA A 259 -10.61 4.52 17.36
C ALA A 259 -10.05 3.57 18.41
N ARG A 260 -8.84 3.86 18.90
CA ARG A 260 -8.08 3.10 19.89
C ARG A 260 -7.07 4.03 20.58
N CYS A 261 -6.61 3.62 21.76
CA CYS A 261 -5.75 4.43 22.63
C CYS A 261 -4.44 3.72 23.05
N ASP A 262 -4.07 2.61 22.42
CA ASP A 262 -2.78 1.98 22.71
C ASP A 262 -1.62 2.74 22.07
N PRO A 263 -0.43 2.79 22.72
CA PRO A 263 0.71 3.57 22.25
C PRO A 263 1.16 3.23 20.82
N HIS A 264 1.07 1.96 20.40
CA HIS A 264 1.48 1.53 19.06
C HIS A 264 0.64 2.21 17.97
N ALA A 265 -0.66 2.36 18.20
CA ALA A 265 -1.57 2.97 17.24
C ALA A 265 -1.36 4.48 17.05
N ILE A 266 -0.71 5.15 18.01
CA ILE A 266 -0.40 6.58 17.92
C ILE A 266 1.02 6.78 17.39
N ALA A 267 1.99 6.01 17.89
CA ALA A 267 3.40 6.20 17.58
C ALA A 267 3.80 5.77 16.16
N GLU A 268 3.18 4.72 15.61
CA GLU A 268 3.50 4.16 14.28
C GLU A 268 2.46 4.52 13.22
N ASP A 269 1.61 5.52 13.48
CA ASP A 269 0.55 5.89 12.57
C ASP A 269 1.07 6.65 11.35
N LYS A 270 0.76 6.12 10.16
CA LYS A 270 1.12 6.72 8.88
C LYS A 270 -0.09 7.19 8.06
N VAL A 271 -1.28 6.67 8.36
CA VAL A 271 -2.50 6.85 7.55
C VAL A 271 -3.74 7.13 8.39
N GLY A 272 -3.62 7.24 9.71
CA GLY A 272 -4.75 7.42 10.62
C GLY A 272 -5.50 8.73 10.42
N THR A 273 -4.88 9.73 9.80
CA THR A 273 -5.55 10.98 9.40
C THR A 273 -5.95 11.04 7.94
N VAL A 274 -6.05 9.89 7.25
CA VAL A 274 -6.45 9.78 5.85
C VAL A 274 -7.80 9.04 5.78
N LEU A 275 -8.90 9.77 5.62
CA LEU A 275 -10.24 9.17 5.64
C LEU A 275 -10.54 8.49 4.29
N PRO A 276 -10.88 7.19 4.27
CA PRO A 276 -11.36 6.54 3.06
C PRO A 276 -12.84 6.89 2.79
N LEU A 277 -13.15 7.29 1.56
CA LEU A 277 -14.51 7.47 1.07
C LEU A 277 -14.81 6.40 0.03
N GLN A 278 -15.84 5.59 0.27
CA GLN A 278 -16.36 4.66 -0.73
C GLN A 278 -17.22 5.43 -1.71
N VAL A 279 -16.88 5.38 -2.99
CA VAL A 279 -17.48 6.21 -4.03
C VAL A 279 -17.92 5.39 -5.23
N THR A 280 -18.87 5.95 -5.98
CA THR A 280 -19.29 5.47 -7.30
C THR A 280 -19.42 6.66 -8.24
N VAL A 281 -18.76 6.58 -9.40
CA VAL A 281 -18.80 7.60 -10.45
C VAL A 281 -18.79 6.88 -11.80
N ASP A 282 -19.81 7.14 -12.61
CA ASP A 282 -20.13 6.35 -13.81
C ASP A 282 -20.10 4.84 -13.54
N ALA A 283 -19.30 4.09 -14.31
CA ALA A 283 -19.09 2.66 -14.17
C ALA A 283 -17.98 2.29 -13.16
N ARG A 284 -17.36 3.26 -12.49
CA ARG A 284 -16.24 3.04 -11.55
C ARG A 284 -16.73 3.09 -10.11
N GLN A 285 -16.19 2.20 -9.29
CA GLN A 285 -16.44 2.17 -7.84
C GLN A 285 -15.18 1.81 -7.09
N GLY A 286 -15.04 2.31 -5.87
CA GLY A 286 -13.92 1.99 -4.98
C GLY A 286 -13.73 3.02 -3.88
N ALA A 287 -12.56 3.01 -3.26
CA ALA A 287 -12.21 3.95 -2.21
C ALA A 287 -11.28 5.05 -2.73
N ILE A 288 -11.64 6.32 -2.48
CA ILE A 288 -10.68 7.43 -2.55
C ILE A 288 -10.18 7.73 -1.13
N ARG A 289 -8.96 8.27 -1.03
CA ARG A 289 -8.32 8.60 0.24
C ARG A 289 -8.23 10.11 0.38
N VAL A 290 -8.85 10.67 1.40
CA VAL A 290 -8.89 12.12 1.64
C VAL A 290 -7.97 12.44 2.82
N PRO A 291 -6.74 12.92 2.57
CA PRO A 291 -5.79 13.22 3.64
C PRO A 291 -6.19 14.48 4.40
N ALA A 292 -5.98 14.48 5.72
CA ALA A 292 -5.89 15.70 6.48
C ALA A 292 -4.65 16.49 6.06
N GLY A 293 -4.82 17.78 5.74
CA GLY A 293 -3.70 18.69 5.53
C GLY A 293 -2.85 18.85 6.80
N ALA A 294 -1.63 19.36 6.68
CA ALA A 294 -0.65 19.39 7.78
C ALA A 294 -1.20 20.03 9.09
N VAL A 295 -1.97 21.11 8.98
CA VAL A 295 -2.59 21.79 10.12
C VAL A 295 -3.60 20.90 10.85
N LEU A 296 -4.60 20.39 10.12
CA LEU A 296 -5.61 19.50 10.69
C LEU A 296 -4.96 18.21 11.22
N ARG A 297 -3.96 17.66 10.52
CA ARG A 297 -3.23 16.47 10.95
C ARG A 297 -2.62 16.66 12.32
N ALA A 298 -1.93 17.78 12.57
CA ALA A 298 -1.38 18.10 13.89
C ALA A 298 -2.48 18.19 14.97
N GLN A 299 -3.58 18.90 14.68
CA GLN A 299 -4.71 19.02 15.60
C GLN A 299 -5.34 17.67 15.95
N LEU A 300 -5.45 16.75 14.98
CA LEU A 300 -5.99 15.40 15.18
C LEU A 300 -5.08 14.56 16.10
N TYR A 301 -3.75 14.61 15.93
CA TYR A 301 -2.83 13.93 16.85
C TYR A 301 -2.91 14.51 18.26
N ASP A 302 -2.98 15.84 18.40
CA ASP A 302 -3.13 16.49 19.70
C ASP A 302 -4.46 16.14 20.39
N PHE A 303 -5.54 16.06 19.61
CA PHE A 303 -6.85 15.62 20.09
C PHE A 303 -6.76 14.18 20.59
N VAL A 304 -6.32 13.24 19.76
CA VAL A 304 -6.27 11.82 20.12
C VAL A 304 -5.39 11.58 21.34
N THR A 305 -4.21 12.21 21.39
CA THR A 305 -3.30 12.11 22.54
C THR A 305 -4.00 12.55 23.83
N ARG A 306 -4.66 13.71 23.83
CA ARG A 306 -5.36 14.23 25.01
C ARG A 306 -6.57 13.38 25.40
N SER A 307 -7.39 12.97 24.43
CA SER A 307 -8.55 12.12 24.67
C SER A 307 -8.15 10.79 25.31
N CYS A 308 -7.06 10.18 24.85
CA CYS A 308 -6.59 8.89 25.34
C CYS A 308 -5.90 8.96 26.71
N MET A 309 -5.36 10.12 27.11
CA MET A 309 -4.83 10.33 28.46
C MET A 309 -5.92 10.50 29.52
N GLN A 310 -7.12 10.94 29.12
CA GLN A 310 -8.27 11.14 30.01
C GLN A 310 -9.25 9.94 30.03
N GLY A 311 -8.93 8.91 29.24
CA GLY A 311 -9.76 7.72 29.01
C GLY A 311 -9.78 6.75 30.19
#